data_AF-A0A2G4R4W0-F1
#
_entry.id   AF-A0A2G4R4W0-F1
#
_cell.length_a   1.000
_cell.length_b   1.000
_cell.length_c   1.000
_cell.angle_alpha   90.00
_cell.angle_beta   90.00
_cell.angle_gamma   90.00
#
_symmetry.space_group_name_H-M   'P 1'
#
loop_
_entity.id
_entity.type
_entity.pdbx_description
1 polymer ?
#
loop_
_entity_poly.entity_id
_entity_poly.type
_entity_poly.pdbx_seq_one_letter_code
_entity_poly.pdbx_strand_id
1 'polypeptide(L)' 'MKIYVLLLTSLFFVACEQTRSLEFYEQNPQIARERSLECRDKSIISQDCVNAYKVGFPKDENMSK' A
#
# COMPACT_ATOMS: atom_id res chain seq x y z
N MET A 1 17.02 23.23 -25.44
CA MET A 1 17.38 22.23 -24.42
C MET A 1 16.71 22.47 -23.04
N LYS A 2 15.59 23.20 -22.95
CA LYS A 2 14.91 23.49 -21.66
C LYS A 2 13.61 22.70 -21.48
N ILE A 3 12.92 22.42 -22.59
CA ILE A 3 11.64 21.71 -22.62
C ILE A 3 11.80 20.20 -22.38
N TYR A 4 12.88 19.58 -22.87
CA TYR A 4 13.13 18.15 -22.67
C TYR A 4 13.25 17.75 -21.20
N VAL A 5 13.85 18.61 -20.37
CA VAL A 5 14.01 18.35 -18.92
C VAL A 5 12.66 18.36 -18.21
N LEU A 6 11.76 19.28 -18.57
CA LEU A 6 10.42 19.39 -17.97
C LEU A 6 9.52 18.20 -18.32
N LEU A 7 9.60 17.70 -19.56
CA LEU A 7 8.86 16.50 -19.99
C LEU A 7 9.35 15.22 -19.31
N LEU A 8 10.64 15.12 -19.02
CA LEU A 8 11.21 13.98 -18.28
C LEU A 8 10.72 13.97 -16.82
N THR A 9 10.61 15.12 -16.16
CA THR A 9 10.20 15.19 -14.75
C THR A 9 8.72 14.85 -14.50
N SER A 10 7.81 15.12 -15.44
CA SER A 10 6.38 14.85 -15.25
C SER A 10 6.01 13.36 -15.31
N LEU A 11 6.82 12.55 -16.01
CA LEU A 11 6.59 11.11 -16.13
C LEU A 11 6.92 10.33 -14.84
N PHE A 12 7.75 10.88 -13.96
CA PHE A 12 8.11 10.22 -12.69
C PHE A 12 7.02 10.32 -11.61
N PHE A 13 6.08 11.27 -11.72
CA PHE A 13 5.06 11.46 -10.68
C PHE A 13 3.84 10.53 -10.81
N VAL A 14 3.62 9.92 -11.98
CA VAL A 14 2.47 9.02 -12.22
C VAL A 14 2.66 7.66 -11.54
N ALA A 15 3.90 7.31 -11.17
CA ALA A 15 4.23 6.01 -10.58
C ALA A 15 4.28 5.99 -9.05
N CYS A 16 4.03 7.11 -8.37
CA CYS A 16 3.88 7.10 -6.91
C CYS A 16 2.46 6.63 -6.55
N GLU A 17 2.26 5.30 -6.46
CA GLU A 17 1.08 4.78 -5.76
C GLU A 17 1.08 5.34 -4.33
N GLN A 18 0.04 6.10 -4.00
CA GLN A 18 -0.11 6.75 -2.70
C GLN A 18 -0.20 5.67 -1.61
N THR A 19 0.89 5.48 -0.88
CA THR A 19 0.95 4.54 0.25
C THR A 19 0.09 5.08 1.39
N ARG A 20 -0.94 4.33 1.81
CA ARG A 20 -1.73 4.70 2.98
C ARG A 20 -1.00 4.30 4.26
N SER A 21 -1.15 5.11 5.31
CA SER A 21 -0.48 4.87 6.59
C SER A 21 -1.14 3.72 7.36
N LEU A 22 -0.47 3.24 8.41
CA LEU A 22 -1.03 2.20 9.27
C LEU A 22 -2.26 2.72 10.03
N GLU A 23 -2.18 3.95 10.54
CA GLU A 23 -3.24 4.62 11.30
C GLU A 23 -4.51 4.78 10.47
N PHE A 24 -4.36 5.07 9.17
CA PHE A 24 -5.51 5.09 8.26
C PHE A 24 -6.24 3.75 8.25
N TYR A 25 -5.50 2.64 8.18
CA TYR A 25 -6.09 1.30 8.15
C TYR A 25 -6.65 0.88 9.51
N GLU A 26 -6.01 1.26 10.61
CA GLU A 26 -6.55 1.04 11.97
C GLU A 26 -7.92 1.70 12.17
N GLN A 27 -8.12 2.88 11.57
CA GLN A 27 -9.42 3.56 11.56
C GLN A 27 -10.41 2.97 10.56
N ASN A 28 -9.95 2.17 9.60
CA ASN A 28 -10.74 1.62 8.50
C ASN A 28 -10.42 0.12 8.24
N PRO A 29 -10.64 -0.77 9.23
CA PRO A 29 -10.19 -2.17 9.17
C PRO A 29 -10.80 -2.98 8.02
N GLN A 30 -12.03 -2.64 7.60
CA GLN A 30 -12.68 -3.23 6.44
C GLN A 30 -11.91 -2.93 5.14
N ILE A 31 -11.42 -1.70 4.98
CA ILE A 31 -10.62 -1.28 3.82
C ILE A 31 -9.26 -1.99 3.86
N ALA A 32 -8.68 -2.15 5.05
CA ALA A 32 -7.42 -2.87 5.24
C ALA A 32 -7.54 -4.33 4.74
N ARG A 33 -8.65 -5.01 5.08
CA ARG A 33 -8.90 -6.39 4.64
C ARG A 33 -9.07 -6.48 3.12
N GLU A 34 -9.87 -5.61 2.52
CA GLU A 34 -10.09 -5.58 1.07
C GLU A 34 -8.78 -5.32 0.31
N ARG A 35 -8.01 -4.30 0.72
CA ARG A 35 -6.74 -3.99 0.09
C ARG A 35 -5.72 -5.12 0.24
N SER A 36 -5.68 -5.78 1.39
CA SER A 36 -4.82 -6.94 1.60
C SER A 36 -5.14 -8.11 0.66
N LEU A 37 -6.44 -8.37 0.45
CA LEU A 37 -6.89 -9.40 -0.49
C LEU A 37 -6.54 -9.03 -1.94
N GLU A 38 -6.73 -7.76 -2.31
CA GLU A 38 -6.32 -7.25 -3.63
C GLU A 38 -4.82 -7.39 -3.85
N CYS A 39 -4.00 -7.00 -2.87
CA CYS A 39 -2.55 -7.13 -2.93
C CYS A 39 -2.11 -8.58 -3.15
N ARG A 40 -2.75 -9.53 -2.47
CA ARG A 40 -2.50 -10.96 -2.66
C ARG A 40 -2.91 -11.42 -4.06
N ASP A 41 -4.11 -11.07 -4.50
CA ASP A 41 -4.66 -11.48 -5.79
C ASP A 41 -3.80 -10.98 -6.96
N LYS A 42 -3.39 -9.72 -6.90
CA LYS A 42 -2.57 -9.08 -7.93
C LYS A 42 -1.06 -9.28 -7.74
N SER A 43 -0.64 -10.03 -6.72
CA SER A 43 0.78 -10.21 -6.36
C SER A 43 1.54 -8.89 -6.19
N ILE A 44 0.90 -7.87 -5.62
CA ILE A 44 1.48 -6.55 -5.35
C ILE A 44 2.26 -6.62 -4.04
N ILE A 45 3.53 -6.23 -4.07
CA ILE A 45 4.37 -6.07 -2.89
C ILE A 45 4.70 -4.60 -2.73
N SER A 46 4.09 -3.97 -1.73
CA SER A 46 4.31 -2.56 -1.39
C SER A 46 4.13 -2.33 0.11
N GLN A 47 4.62 -1.18 0.59
CA GLN A 47 4.42 -0.79 1.99
C GLN A 47 2.92 -0.62 2.34
N ASP A 48 2.11 -0.19 1.38
CA ASP A 48 0.65 -0.10 1.51
C ASP A 48 0.03 -1.47 1.79
N CYS A 49 0.46 -2.50 1.03
CA CYS A 49 0.01 -3.87 1.24
C CYS A 49 0.42 -4.43 2.61
N VAL A 50 1.63 -4.09 3.09
CA VAL A 50 2.10 -4.48 4.43
C VAL A 50 1.25 -3.83 5.52
N ASN A 51 0.97 -2.53 5.39
CA ASN A 51 0.15 -1.79 6.36
C ASN A 51 -1.28 -2.33 6.40
N ALA A 52 -1.88 -2.55 5.22
CA ALA A 52 -3.19 -3.16 5.09
C ALA A 52 -3.25 -4.55 5.73
N TYR A 53 -2.24 -5.40 5.49
CA TYR A 53 -2.23 -6.78 5.99
C TYR A 53 -2.17 -6.84 7.51
N LYS A 54 -1.34 -6.01 8.15
CA LYS A 54 -1.21 -5.94 9.61
C LYS A 54 -2.55 -5.72 10.30
N VAL A 55 -3.43 -4.91 9.71
CA VAL A 55 -4.73 -4.56 10.29
C VAL A 55 -5.84 -5.49 9.80
N GLY A 56 -5.86 -5.85 8.50
CA GLY A 56 -6.92 -6.67 7.91
C GLY A 56 -6.85 -8.15 8.26
N PHE A 57 -5.66 -8.62 8.65
CA PHE A 57 -5.37 -9.98 9.11
C PHE A 57 -4.46 -9.92 10.34
N PRO A 58 -4.99 -9.45 11.49
CA PRO A 58 -4.20 -9.38 12.71
C PRO A 58 -3.75 -10.80 13.06
N LYS A 59 -2.46 -10.95 13.42
CA LYS A 59 -1.98 -12.24 13.91
C LYS A 59 -2.63 -12.48 15.27
N ASP A 60 -3.21 -13.65 15.45
CA ASP A 60 -3.50 -14.12 16.80
C ASP A 60 -2.17 -14.21 17.55
N GLU A 61 -2.04 -13.45 18.65
CA GLU A 61 -0.84 -13.44 19.50
C GLU A 61 -0.48 -14.85 20.02
N ASN A 62 -1.40 -15.81 19.92
CA ASN A 62 -1.25 -17.20 20.33
C ASN A 62 -0.63 -18.13 19.28
N MET A 63 -0.37 -17.67 18.04
CA MET A 63 0.23 -18.52 16.97
C MET A 63 1.76 -18.47 16.91
N SER A 64 2.43 -17.80 17.86
CA SER A 64 3.90 -17.69 17.94
C SER A 64 4.52 -18.34 19.19
N LYS A 65 3.81 -19.27 19.87
CA LYS A 65 4.35 -20.00 21.03
C LYS A 65 4.38 -21.50 20.81
#